data_AF-A0A660YJ02-F1
#
_entry.id   AF-A0A660YJ02-F1
#
_cell.length_a   1.000
_cell.length_b   1.000
_cell.length_c   1.000
_cell.angle_alpha   90.00
_cell.angle_beta   90.00
_cell.angle_gamma   90.00
#
_symmetry.space_group_name_H-M   'P 1'
#
loop_
_entity.id
_entity.type
_entity.pdbx_description
1 polymer ?
#
loop_
_entity_poly.entity_id
_entity_poly.type
_entity_poly.pdbx_seq_one_letter_code
_entity_poly.pdbx_strand_id
1 'polypeptide(L)'
;MGKLSPKVKRIIKFQVVAVGGTIVNMTTLFILKGQARFPLIVSGAIAIELAIIHNFTWHYFKTWKERVHHTVKDYFKRLFQYNIVTASIDFTVNLSFLWFLTNVVGLHYMLSNLFGMMAGPILKYFANDLLIFNRKKTDNPVPENSEIRGKT
;
A
#
# COMPACT_ATOMS: atom_id res chain seq x y z
N MET A 1 -9.44 27.53 10.73
CA MET A 1 -9.20 26.08 10.48
C MET A 1 -7.72 25.86 10.20
N GLY A 2 -6.98 25.23 11.13
CA GLY A 2 -5.53 25.01 10.99
C GLY A 2 -5.17 24.12 9.80
N LYS A 3 -4.12 24.48 9.04
CA LYS A 3 -3.63 23.67 7.92
C LYS A 3 -3.09 22.33 8.44
N LEU A 4 -3.66 21.21 7.99
CA LEU A 4 -3.15 19.87 8.29
C LEU A 4 -1.70 19.70 7.85
N SER A 5 -0.88 19.00 8.65
CA SER A 5 0.51 18.72 8.28
C SER A 5 0.58 17.84 7.02
N PRO A 6 1.64 17.97 6.19
CA PRO A 6 1.79 17.17 4.97
C PRO A 6 1.74 15.65 5.21
N LYS A 7 2.26 15.20 6.37
CA LYS A 7 2.20 13.80 6.78
C LYS A 7 0.76 13.33 7.01
N VAL A 8 -0.02 14.09 7.78
CA VAL A 8 -1.43 13.75 8.06
C VAL A 8 -2.27 13.72 6.79
N LYS A 9 -2.06 14.69 5.88
CA LYS A 9 -2.74 14.68 4.56
C LYS A 9 -2.45 13.40 3.77
N ARG A 10 -1.21 12.89 3.83
CA ARG A 10 -0.84 11.66 3.12
C ARG A 10 -1.43 10.41 3.77
N ILE A 11 -1.47 10.34 5.10
CA ILE A 11 -2.14 9.26 5.84
C ILE A 11 -3.62 9.23 5.46
N ILE A 12 -4.32 10.36 5.50
CA ILE A 12 -5.73 10.45 5.11
C ILE A 12 -5.92 9.96 3.67
N LYS A 13 -5.09 10.44 2.74
CA LYS A 13 -5.13 10.02 1.34
C LYS A 13 -4.88 8.52 1.19
N PHE A 14 -3.96 7.95 1.95
CA PHE A 14 -3.69 6.52 1.96
C PHE A 14 -4.92 5.72 2.38
N GLN A 15 -5.59 6.14 3.47
CA GLN A 15 -6.81 5.49 3.94
C GLN A 15 -7.97 5.62 2.96
N VAL A 16 -8.16 6.80 2.33
CA VAL A 16 -9.20 7.00 1.30
C VAL A 16 -9.00 6.05 0.11
N VAL A 17 -7.76 5.86 -0.32
CA VAL A 17 -7.45 4.89 -1.39
C VAL A 17 -7.76 3.47 -0.96
N ALA A 18 -7.40 3.09 0.26
CA ALA A 18 -7.66 1.76 0.79
C ALA A 18 -9.17 1.44 0.86
N VAL A 19 -9.99 2.42 1.22
CA VAL A 19 -11.45 2.31 1.15
C VAL A 19 -11.91 2.08 -0.30
N GLY A 20 -11.36 2.84 -1.26
CA GLY A 20 -11.62 2.62 -2.68
C GLY A 20 -11.29 1.19 -3.14
N GLY A 21 -10.14 0.65 -2.72
CA GLY A 21 -9.78 -0.74 -3.00
C GLY A 21 -10.75 -1.75 -2.40
N THR A 22 -11.29 -1.48 -1.21
CA THR A 22 -12.33 -2.33 -0.59
C THR A 22 -13.60 -2.37 -1.45
N ILE A 23 -14.01 -1.22 -2.00
CA ILE A 23 -15.16 -1.14 -2.91
C ILE A 23 -14.88 -1.93 -4.21
N VAL A 24 -13.67 -1.81 -4.78
CA VAL A 24 -13.25 -2.59 -5.95
C VAL A 24 -13.28 -4.09 -5.66
N ASN A 25 -12.78 -4.51 -4.49
CA ASN A 25 -12.82 -5.91 -4.07
C ASN A 25 -14.25 -6.43 -4.00
N MET A 26 -15.12 -5.73 -3.27
CA MET A 26 -16.52 -6.13 -3.07
C MET A 26 -17.28 -6.17 -4.41
N THR A 27 -17.10 -5.17 -5.25
CA THR A 27 -17.75 -5.10 -6.58
C THR A 27 -17.28 -6.24 -7.48
N THR A 28 -15.97 -6.51 -7.52
CA THR A 28 -15.41 -7.60 -8.32
C THR A 28 -15.94 -8.95 -7.84
N LEU A 29 -15.93 -9.19 -6.53
CA LEU A 29 -16.42 -10.43 -5.96
C LEU A 29 -17.91 -10.62 -6.25
N PHE A 30 -18.72 -9.57 -6.09
CA PHE A 30 -20.15 -9.59 -6.40
C PHE A 30 -20.41 -9.94 -7.88
N ILE A 31 -19.68 -9.32 -8.81
CA ILE A 31 -19.83 -9.60 -10.25
C ILE A 31 -19.39 -11.04 -10.55
N LEU A 32 -18.19 -11.45 -10.16
CA LEU A 32 -17.65 -12.75 -10.54
C LEU A 32 -18.40 -13.91 -9.87
N LYS A 33 -18.63 -13.84 -8.56
CA LYS A 33 -19.29 -14.91 -7.82
C LYS A 33 -20.82 -14.86 -7.95
N GLY A 34 -21.39 -13.66 -7.85
CA GLY A 34 -22.84 -13.46 -7.85
C GLY A 34 -23.45 -13.55 -9.25
N GLN A 35 -22.89 -12.82 -10.22
CA GLN A 35 -23.46 -12.72 -11.57
C GLN A 35 -22.88 -13.76 -12.52
N ALA A 36 -21.55 -13.87 -12.60
CA ALA A 36 -20.88 -14.79 -13.51
C ALA A 36 -20.76 -16.24 -12.98
N ARG A 37 -21.14 -16.48 -11.72
CA ARG A 37 -21.12 -17.79 -11.04
C ARG A 37 -19.75 -18.50 -11.04
N PHE A 38 -18.66 -17.73 -11.05
CA PHE A 38 -17.31 -18.29 -10.92
C PHE A 38 -17.11 -18.98 -9.56
N PRO A 39 -16.14 -19.91 -9.44
CA PRO A 39 -15.78 -20.52 -8.15
C PRO A 39 -15.36 -19.46 -7.13
N LEU A 40 -15.85 -19.57 -5.89
CA LEU A 40 -15.68 -18.55 -4.85
C LEU A 40 -14.20 -18.21 -4.60
N ILE A 41 -13.34 -19.21 -4.48
CA ILE A 41 -11.91 -19.02 -4.21
C ILE A 41 -11.24 -18.27 -5.37
N VAL A 42 -11.58 -18.62 -6.62
CA VAL A 42 -11.05 -17.94 -7.81
C VAL A 42 -11.55 -16.50 -7.88
N SER A 43 -12.84 -16.26 -7.65
CA SER A 43 -13.41 -14.90 -7.59
C SER A 43 -12.78 -14.06 -6.49
N GLY A 44 -12.55 -14.65 -5.31
CA GLY A 44 -11.91 -14.00 -4.18
C GLY A 44 -10.47 -13.60 -4.48
N ALA A 45 -9.68 -14.51 -5.06
CA ALA A 45 -8.30 -14.22 -5.46
C ALA A 45 -8.24 -13.07 -6.47
N ILE A 46 -9.07 -13.10 -7.52
CA ILE A 46 -9.12 -12.02 -8.53
C ILE A 46 -9.54 -10.70 -7.90
N ALA A 47 -10.57 -10.70 -7.02
CA ALA A 47 -11.02 -9.51 -6.33
C ALA A 47 -9.94 -8.89 -5.44
N ILE A 48 -9.16 -9.72 -4.74
CA ILE A 48 -8.03 -9.28 -3.90
C ILE A 48 -6.95 -8.65 -4.77
N GLU A 49 -6.52 -9.33 -5.84
CA GLU A 49 -5.48 -8.81 -6.74
C GLU A 49 -5.89 -7.49 -7.41
N LEU A 50 -7.14 -7.37 -7.90
CA LEU A 50 -7.62 -6.12 -8.48
C LEU A 50 -7.66 -4.97 -7.47
N ALA A 51 -8.03 -5.25 -6.21
CA ALA A 51 -8.01 -4.24 -5.16
C ALA A 51 -6.59 -3.78 -4.81
N ILE A 52 -5.63 -4.72 -4.78
CA ILE A 52 -4.21 -4.42 -4.56
C ILE A 52 -3.66 -3.57 -5.70
N ILE A 53 -3.92 -3.94 -6.96
CA ILE A 53 -3.51 -3.18 -8.14
C ILE A 53 -4.13 -1.78 -8.11
N HIS A 54 -5.43 -1.66 -7.83
CA HIS A 54 -6.10 -0.35 -7.68
C HIS A 54 -5.39 0.53 -6.64
N ASN A 55 -5.17 0.00 -5.44
CA ASN A 55 -4.55 0.75 -4.35
C ASN A 55 -3.13 1.18 -4.69
N PHE A 56 -2.33 0.24 -5.19
CA PHE A 56 -0.97 0.52 -5.63
C PHE A 56 -0.92 1.58 -6.73
N THR A 57 -1.78 1.47 -7.75
CA THR A 57 -1.86 2.43 -8.85
C THR A 57 -2.09 3.85 -8.34
N TRP A 58 -3.10 4.02 -7.46
CA TRP A 58 -3.40 5.33 -6.88
C TRP A 58 -2.27 5.85 -5.98
N HIS A 59 -1.61 4.96 -5.26
CA HIS A 59 -0.46 5.29 -4.45
C HIS A 59 0.72 5.78 -5.29
N TYR A 60 1.02 5.07 -6.38
CA TYR A 60 2.10 5.39 -7.32
C TYR A 60 1.86 6.74 -8.00
N PHE A 61 0.70 6.93 -8.63
CA PHE A 61 0.43 8.13 -9.43
C PHE A 61 -0.07 9.33 -8.62
N LYS A 62 -0.62 9.11 -7.41
CA LYS A 62 -1.22 10.19 -6.61
C LYS A 62 -0.53 10.39 -5.27
N THR A 63 -0.41 9.36 -4.43
CA THR A 63 0.06 9.53 -3.03
C THR A 63 1.55 9.86 -2.95
N TRP A 64 2.35 9.19 -3.77
CA TRP A 64 3.81 9.34 -3.84
C TRP A 64 4.29 9.76 -5.23
N LYS A 65 3.45 10.50 -5.97
CA LYS A 65 3.71 10.94 -7.36
C LYS A 65 5.10 11.58 -7.57
N GLU A 66 5.62 12.25 -6.55
CA GLU A 66 6.91 12.97 -6.56
C GLU A 66 8.11 12.10 -6.15
N ARG A 67 7.90 10.80 -5.91
CA ARG A 67 8.91 9.86 -5.41
C ARG A 67 9.06 8.61 -6.30
N VAL A 68 8.50 8.66 -7.50
CA VAL A 68 8.50 7.55 -8.47
C VAL A 68 9.01 8.05 -9.81
N HIS A 69 9.51 7.14 -10.65
CA HIS A 69 10.15 7.50 -11.93
C HIS A 69 9.17 7.47 -13.12
N HIS A 70 7.91 7.07 -12.90
CA HIS A 70 6.88 6.95 -13.94
C HIS A 70 7.30 6.09 -15.15
N THR A 71 8.09 5.04 -14.89
CA THR A 71 8.49 4.05 -15.91
C THR A 71 7.81 2.70 -15.64
N VAL A 72 7.58 1.92 -16.70
CA VAL A 72 6.99 0.57 -16.61
C VAL A 72 7.78 -0.33 -15.66
N LYS A 73 9.12 -0.30 -15.76
CA LYS A 73 10.01 -1.08 -14.89
C LYS A 73 9.90 -0.67 -13.43
N ASP A 74 9.83 0.64 -13.13
CA ASP A 74 9.67 1.16 -11.78
C ASP A 74 8.30 0.81 -11.18
N TYR A 75 7.24 0.91 -11.99
CA TYR A 75 5.88 0.54 -11.61
C TYR A 75 5.78 -0.92 -11.18
N PHE A 76 6.19 -1.87 -12.04
CA PHE A 76 6.07 -3.29 -11.74
C PHE A 76 7.01 -3.73 -10.60
N LYS A 77 8.21 -3.18 -10.51
CA LYS A 77 9.12 -3.44 -9.38
C LYS A 77 8.47 -3.04 -8.05
N ARG A 78 7.90 -1.84 -7.98
CA ARG A 78 7.27 -1.32 -6.76
C ARG A 78 5.94 -2.01 -6.48
N LEU A 79 5.19 -2.45 -7.51
CA LEU A 79 3.97 -3.25 -7.34
C LEU A 79 4.31 -4.57 -6.66
N PHE A 80 5.36 -5.26 -7.12
CA PHE A 80 5.81 -6.50 -6.50
C PHE A 80 6.24 -6.30 -5.05
N GLN A 81 7.04 -5.25 -4.79
CA GLN A 81 7.44 -4.89 -3.42
C GLN A 81 6.23 -4.53 -2.54
N TYR A 82 5.27 -3.78 -3.08
CA TYR A 82 4.02 -3.43 -2.41
C TYR A 82 3.30 -4.69 -1.96
N ASN A 83 3.07 -5.63 -2.88
CA ASN A 83 2.38 -6.88 -2.63
C ASN A 83 3.04 -7.68 -1.49
N ILE A 84 4.37 -7.89 -1.57
CA ILE A 84 5.13 -8.62 -0.54
C ILE A 84 5.03 -7.92 0.82
N VAL A 85 5.24 -6.59 0.86
CA VAL A 85 5.23 -5.83 2.11
C VAL A 85 3.83 -5.84 2.73
N THR A 86 2.78 -5.62 1.94
CA THR A 86 1.41 -5.61 2.46
C THR A 86 0.99 -6.99 2.96
N ALA A 87 1.30 -8.05 2.22
CA ALA A 87 0.99 -9.42 2.62
C ALA A 87 1.75 -9.83 3.89
N SER A 88 3.03 -9.47 3.98
CA SER A 88 3.85 -9.75 5.16
C SER A 88 3.33 -9.03 6.41
N ILE A 89 2.90 -7.77 6.26
CA ILE A 89 2.31 -7.00 7.35
C ILE A 89 0.98 -7.60 7.77
N ASP A 90 0.09 -7.93 6.83
CA ASP A 90 -1.19 -8.54 7.16
C ASP A 90 -1.03 -9.86 7.89
N PHE A 91 -0.14 -10.72 7.39
CA PHE A 91 0.14 -12.01 8.02
C PHE A 91 0.70 -11.82 9.43
N THR A 92 1.76 -11.01 9.57
CA THR A 92 2.47 -10.87 10.84
C THR A 92 1.64 -10.13 11.89
N VAL A 93 1.06 -8.98 11.51
CA VAL A 93 0.37 -8.10 12.46
C VAL A 93 -0.96 -8.71 12.88
N ASN A 94 -1.78 -9.20 11.93
CA ASN A 94 -3.07 -9.78 12.30
C ASN A 94 -2.88 -11.02 13.17
N LEU A 95 -1.94 -11.91 12.84
CA LEU A 95 -1.70 -13.11 13.65
C LEU A 95 -1.08 -12.77 15.01
N SER A 96 -0.17 -11.80 15.09
CA SER A 96 0.42 -11.39 16.36
C SER A 96 -0.64 -10.82 17.30
N PHE A 97 -1.50 -9.92 16.81
CA PHE A 97 -2.60 -9.38 17.60
C PHE A 97 -3.61 -10.47 17.98
N LEU A 98 -3.99 -11.33 17.03
CA LEU A 98 -4.90 -12.43 17.28
C LEU A 98 -4.35 -13.35 18.38
N TRP A 99 -3.10 -13.80 18.26
CA TRP A 99 -2.49 -14.71 19.21
C TRP A 99 -2.28 -14.05 20.58
N PHE A 100 -1.67 -12.86 20.62
CA PHE A 100 -1.31 -12.20 21.87
C PHE A 100 -2.56 -11.80 22.67
N LEU A 101 -3.51 -11.12 22.04
CA LEU A 101 -4.71 -10.66 22.74
C LEU A 101 -5.60 -11.82 23.16
N THR A 102 -5.66 -12.91 22.40
CA THR A 102 -6.49 -14.07 22.75
C THR A 102 -5.83 -14.92 23.84
N ASN A 103 -4.55 -15.25 23.72
CA ASN A 103 -3.90 -16.21 24.62
C ASN A 103 -3.24 -15.57 25.86
N VAL A 104 -2.79 -14.31 25.75
CA VAL A 104 -2.10 -13.62 26.87
C VAL A 104 -3.05 -12.70 27.60
N VAL A 105 -3.85 -11.90 26.87
CA VAL A 105 -4.81 -10.95 27.47
C VAL A 105 -6.16 -11.62 27.79
N GLY A 106 -6.51 -12.72 27.09
CA GLY A 106 -7.79 -13.40 27.27
C GLY A 106 -8.97 -12.72 26.56
N LEU A 107 -8.71 -11.84 25.59
CA LEU A 107 -9.77 -11.21 24.79
C LEU A 107 -10.41 -12.19 23.81
N HIS A 108 -11.69 -11.95 23.52
CA HIS A 108 -12.42 -12.72 22.51
C HIS A 108 -11.75 -12.58 21.13
N TYR A 109 -11.55 -13.70 20.43
CA TYR A 109 -10.78 -13.76 19.18
C TYR A 109 -11.25 -12.78 18.10
N MET A 110 -12.55 -12.48 18.04
CA MET A 110 -13.10 -11.49 17.10
C MET A 110 -12.59 -10.07 17.38
N LEU A 111 -12.50 -9.68 18.67
CA LEU A 111 -11.94 -8.38 19.07
C LEU A 111 -10.43 -8.36 18.81
N SER A 112 -9.73 -9.45 19.13
CA SER A 112 -8.30 -9.61 18.85
C SER A 112 -8.00 -9.43 17.36
N ASN A 113 -8.79 -10.07 16.48
CA ASN A 113 -8.68 -9.94 15.03
C ASN A 113 -8.98 -8.51 14.56
N LEU A 114 -10.01 -7.86 15.12
CA LEU A 114 -10.35 -6.48 14.80
C LEU A 114 -9.20 -5.52 15.10
N PHE A 115 -8.53 -5.66 16.25
CA PHE A 115 -7.35 -4.85 16.58
C PHE A 115 -6.21 -5.03 15.59
N GLY A 116 -5.93 -6.27 15.18
CA GLY A 116 -4.95 -6.53 14.12
C GLY A 116 -5.30 -5.80 12.82
N MET A 117 -6.56 -5.92 12.39
CA MET A 117 -7.05 -5.28 11.16
C MET A 117 -7.01 -3.75 11.23
N MET A 118 -7.11 -3.16 12.42
CA MET A 118 -6.95 -1.70 12.62
C MET A 118 -5.47 -1.27 12.64
N ALA A 119 -4.59 -2.09 13.22
CA ALA A 119 -3.16 -1.78 13.32
C ALA A 119 -2.43 -1.94 11.97
N GLY A 120 -2.80 -2.94 11.18
CA GLY A 120 -2.18 -3.26 9.89
C GLY A 120 -2.07 -2.07 8.94
N PRO A 121 -3.17 -1.35 8.61
CA PRO A 121 -3.14 -0.19 7.72
C PRO A 121 -2.19 0.93 8.15
N ILE A 122 -2.00 1.14 9.46
CA ILE A 122 -1.06 2.14 9.98
C ILE A 122 0.37 1.73 9.65
N LEU A 123 0.73 0.48 9.94
CA LEU A 123 2.06 -0.06 9.63
C LEU A 123 2.30 -0.14 8.12
N LYS A 124 1.29 -0.49 7.33
CA LYS A 124 1.36 -0.45 5.86
C LYS A 124 1.71 0.93 5.35
N TYR A 125 1.10 2.00 5.89
CA TYR A 125 1.44 3.36 5.48
C TYR A 125 2.94 3.65 5.71
N PHE A 126 3.46 3.37 6.91
CA PHE A 126 4.85 3.66 7.23
C PHE A 126 5.83 2.81 6.43
N ALA A 127 5.56 1.50 6.29
CA ALA A 127 6.38 0.62 5.46
C ALA A 127 6.41 1.07 4.00
N ASN A 128 5.26 1.50 3.45
CA ASN A 128 5.20 2.07 2.12
C ASN A 128 5.97 3.39 2.00
N ASP A 129 5.81 4.30 2.96
CA ASP A 129 6.46 5.61 2.92
C ASP A 129 7.99 5.52 3.06
N LEU A 130 8.48 4.56 3.86
CA LEU A 130 9.91 4.42 4.22
C LEU A 130 10.68 3.43 3.35
N LEU A 131 10.06 2.31 2.95
CA LEU A 131 10.75 1.23 2.23
C LEU A 131 10.52 1.31 0.73
N ILE A 132 9.25 1.41 0.33
CA ILE A 132 8.88 1.36 -1.09
C ILE A 132 9.10 2.74 -1.70
N PHE A 133 8.41 3.76 -1.20
CA PHE A 133 8.44 5.13 -1.74
C PHE A 133 9.45 6.04 -1.03
N ASN A 134 10.60 5.49 -0.63
CA ASN A 134 11.68 6.28 -0.07
C ASN A 134 12.21 7.29 -1.11
N ARG A 135 12.45 8.54 -0.70
CA ARG A 135 13.18 9.49 -1.54
C ARG A 135 14.63 9.04 -1.61
N LYS A 136 15.07 8.48 -2.73
CA LYS A 136 16.50 8.41 -2.99
C LYS A 136 17.01 9.81 -3.30
N LYS A 137 18.05 10.20 -2.59
CA LYS A 137 18.76 11.48 -2.68
C LYS A 137 19.69 11.45 -3.91
N THR A 138 19.14 11.25 -5.10
CA THR A 138 19.91 11.19 -6.35
C THR A 138 19.17 11.96 -7.41
N ASP A 139 19.21 13.28 -7.25
CA ASP A 139 19.08 14.30 -8.29
C ASP A 139 19.76 15.55 -7.71
N ASN A 140 21.06 15.42 -7.39
CA ASN A 140 21.89 16.62 -7.37
C ASN A 140 22.06 16.98 -8.85
N PRO A 141 21.64 18.18 -9.31
CA PRO A 141 21.96 18.59 -10.65
C PRO A 141 23.47 18.48 -10.84
N VAL A 142 23.90 17.85 -11.94
CA VAL A 142 25.31 17.87 -12.34
C VAL A 142 25.73 19.34 -12.36
N PRO A 143 26.76 19.77 -11.61
CA PRO A 143 27.20 21.14 -11.68
C PRO A 143 27.65 21.45 -13.11
N GLU A 144 27.05 22.48 -13.68
CA GLU A 144 27.19 23.00 -15.06
C GLU A 144 28.65 23.29 -15.46
N ASN A 145 29.58 23.29 -14.51
CA ASN A 145 30.98 23.66 -14.70
C ASN A 145 31.89 22.55 -15.29
N SER A 146 31.35 21.44 -15.78
CA SER A 146 32.17 20.34 -16.36
C SER A 146 32.43 20.48 -17.87
N GLU A 147 31.74 21.36 -18.59
CA GLU A 147 31.94 21.53 -20.04
C GLU A 147 33.09 22.48 -20.42
N ILE A 148 33.63 23.29 -19.49
CA ILE A 148 34.62 24.33 -19.83
C ILE A 148 36.06 23.79 -19.88
N ARG A 149 36.36 22.60 -19.32
CA ARG A 149 37.74 22.10 -19.17
C ARG A 149 38.28 21.29 -20.36
N GLY A 150 37.59 21.27 -21.51
CA GLY A 150 38.00 20.53 -22.71
C GLY A 150 38.54 21.38 -23.86
N LYS A 151 38.68 22.70 -23.67
CA LYS A 151 39.18 23.63 -24.69
C LYS A 151 40.32 24.49 -24.13
N THR A 152 41.48 23.89 -23.92
CA THR A 152 42.77 24.60 -23.82
C THR A 152 43.85 23.62 -24.24
#